data_AF-A0A1X7V4V5-F1
#
_entry.id   AF-A0A1X7V4V5-F1
#
_cell.length_a   1.000
_cell.length_b   1.000
_cell.length_c   1.000
_cell.angle_alpha   90.00
_cell.angle_beta   90.00
_cell.angle_gamma   90.00
#
_symmetry.space_group_name_H-M   'P 1'
#
loop_
_entity.id
_entity.type
_entity.pdbx_description
1 polymer ?
#
loop_
_entity_poly.entity_id
_entity_poly.type
_entity_poly.pdbx_seq_one_letter_code
_entity_poly.pdbx_strand_id
1 'polypeptide(L)'
;MASNDLQQRRDRGPYKKLTDVERAIFGAFATQHGIANASKEYKVSESTVRGIKRKYSEALLQSASGNKEYSTVTSLPKGKQGRPFVLGEDMDHEMQDFIRAQRDNGAVMTRSTVIASGEGVVMRHNKFYLKEFGGQMDLTKHWAESILHRMKFVKQRGLTKVHVLGDAFEHIKRNFLANIKTMVVMEDIPSQ
;
A
#
# COMPACT_ATOMS: atom_id res chain seq x y z
N MET A 1 -26.54 26.16 44.17
CA MET A 1 -25.25 26.37 43.47
C MET A 1 -24.67 25.00 43.13
N ALA A 2 -24.83 24.55 41.89
CA ALA A 2 -24.29 23.27 41.43
C ALA A 2 -22.94 23.52 40.76
N SER A 3 -21.86 23.08 41.40
CA SER A 3 -20.51 23.17 40.85
C SER A 3 -20.38 22.21 39.68
N ASN A 4 -20.26 22.76 38.48
CA ASN A 4 -19.98 22.02 37.25
C ASN A 4 -18.48 21.70 37.22
N ASP A 5 -18.11 20.57 37.83
CA ASP A 5 -16.73 20.10 37.86
C ASP A 5 -16.41 19.43 36.51
N LEU A 6 -16.04 20.27 35.53
CA LEU A 6 -15.52 19.82 34.24
C LEU A 6 -14.14 19.18 34.48
N GLN A 7 -14.13 17.89 34.81
CA GLN A 7 -12.91 17.09 34.85
C GLN A 7 -12.19 17.20 33.50
N GLN A 8 -11.12 18.00 33.48
CA GLN A 8 -10.24 18.13 32.31
C GLN A 8 -9.73 16.72 31.96
N ARG A 9 -10.13 16.21 30.80
CA ARG A 9 -9.66 14.91 30.31
C ARG A 9 -8.16 15.03 30.06
N ARG A 10 -7.37 14.32 30.85
CA ARG A 10 -5.92 14.26 30.66
C ARG A 10 -5.61 13.70 29.28
N ASP A 11 -4.69 14.34 28.58
CA ASP A 11 -4.17 13.83 27.33
C ASP A 11 -3.56 12.44 27.55
N ARG A 12 -3.82 11.54 26.60
CA ARG A 12 -3.30 10.18 26.66
C ARG A 12 -1.78 10.26 26.50
N GLY A 13 -1.05 9.74 27.49
CA GLY A 13 0.39 9.57 27.39
C GLY A 13 0.80 8.65 26.22
N PRO A 14 2.10 8.60 25.88
CA PRO A 14 2.59 7.79 24.77
C PRO A 14 2.25 6.30 24.97
N TYR A 15 1.78 5.65 23.91
CA TYR A 15 1.51 4.22 23.94
C TYR A 15 2.81 3.40 24.04
N LYS A 16 2.84 2.42 24.94
CA LYS A 16 3.96 1.47 25.07
C LYS A 16 4.10 0.66 23.78
N LYS A 17 5.27 0.73 23.15
CA LYS A 17 5.61 -0.07 21.96
C LYS A 17 6.04 -1.47 22.42
N LEU A 18 5.19 -2.46 22.17
CA LEU A 18 5.50 -3.86 22.44
C LEU A 18 6.14 -4.51 21.22
N THR A 19 7.21 -5.27 21.44
CA THR A 19 7.83 -6.16 20.46
C THR A 19 7.02 -7.44 20.28
N ASP A 20 7.28 -8.18 19.22
CA ASP A 20 6.54 -9.42 18.91
C ASP A 20 6.84 -10.53 19.93
N VAL A 21 8.06 -10.56 20.47
CA VAL A 21 8.47 -11.49 21.54
C VAL A 21 7.78 -11.13 22.86
N GLU A 22 7.77 -9.85 23.26
CA GLU A 22 7.06 -9.41 24.46
C GLU A 22 5.56 -9.73 24.38
N ARG A 23 4.95 -9.58 23.20
CA ARG A 23 3.54 -9.95 22.98
C ARG A 23 3.31 -11.44 23.18
N ALA A 24 4.25 -12.30 22.78
CA ALA A 24 4.16 -13.74 23.02
C ALA A 24 4.27 -14.07 24.51
N ILE A 25 5.24 -13.48 25.22
CA ILE A 25 5.41 -13.64 26.67
C ILE A 25 4.14 -13.20 27.41
N PHE A 26 3.56 -12.06 27.01
CA PHE A 26 2.35 -11.54 27.66
C PHE A 26 1.15 -12.44 27.39
N GLY A 27 1.04 -13.00 26.19
CA GLY A 27 0.02 -13.97 25.83
C GLY A 27 0.12 -15.25 26.67
N ALA A 28 1.32 -15.80 26.82
CA ALA A 28 1.59 -16.96 27.67
C ALA A 28 1.23 -16.68 29.12
N PHE A 29 1.75 -15.58 29.69
CA PHE A 29 1.50 -15.19 31.06
C PHE A 29 0.01 -14.91 31.34
N ALA A 30 -0.69 -14.21 30.44
CA ALA A 30 -2.13 -13.95 30.60
C ALA A 30 -3.01 -15.20 30.43
N THR A 31 -2.50 -16.22 29.74
CA THR A 31 -3.16 -17.53 29.63
C THR A 31 -3.05 -18.29 30.95
N GLN A 32 -1.88 -18.24 31.60
CA GLN A 32 -1.62 -18.94 32.87
C GLN A 32 -2.18 -18.20 34.11
N HIS A 33 -1.95 -16.89 34.22
CA HIS A 33 -2.20 -16.10 35.43
C HIS A 33 -3.40 -15.14 35.33
N GLY A 34 -4.03 -15.06 34.15
CA GLY A 34 -5.19 -14.19 33.91
C GLY A 34 -4.83 -12.76 33.50
N ILE A 35 -5.83 -12.04 32.98
CA ILE A 35 -5.67 -10.73 32.32
C ILE A 35 -5.31 -9.62 33.32
N ALA A 36 -5.97 -9.59 34.48
CA ALA A 36 -5.77 -8.55 35.49
C ALA A 36 -4.34 -8.60 36.08
N ASN A 37 -3.82 -9.80 36.34
CA ASN A 37 -2.47 -9.99 36.84
C ASN A 37 -1.43 -9.58 35.78
N ALA A 38 -1.62 -10.02 34.53
CA ALA A 38 -0.76 -9.62 33.42
C ALA A 38 -0.76 -8.09 33.19
N SER A 39 -1.93 -7.44 33.33
CA SER A 39 -2.05 -5.98 33.21
C SER A 39 -1.26 -5.23 34.27
N LYS A 40 -1.33 -5.69 35.54
CA LYS A 40 -0.58 -5.11 36.67
C LYS A 40 0.93 -5.34 36.52
N GLU A 41 1.34 -6.57 36.24
CA GLU A 41 2.74 -6.98 36.10
C GLU A 41 3.45 -6.17 35.03
N TYR A 42 2.87 -6.13 33.82
CA TYR A 42 3.52 -5.51 32.67
C TYR A 42 3.19 -4.02 32.48
N LYS A 43 2.38 -3.45 33.37
CA LYS A 43 1.87 -2.07 33.33
C LYS A 43 1.26 -1.74 31.96
N VAL A 44 0.39 -2.62 31.47
CA VAL A 44 -0.28 -2.50 30.17
C VAL A 44 -1.79 -2.54 30.38
N SER A 45 -2.57 -1.82 29.57
CA SER A 45 -4.03 -1.82 29.70
C SER A 45 -4.61 -3.23 29.54
N GLU A 46 -5.63 -3.57 30.32
CA GLU A 46 -6.32 -4.86 30.22
C GLU A 46 -6.88 -5.12 28.81
N SER A 47 -7.31 -4.07 28.10
CA SER A 47 -7.78 -4.16 26.71
C SER A 47 -6.68 -4.69 25.78
N THR A 48 -5.44 -4.24 25.97
CA THR A 48 -4.29 -4.68 25.17
C THR A 48 -3.93 -6.12 25.50
N VAL A 49 -3.88 -6.47 26.80
CA VAL A 49 -3.62 -7.84 27.26
C VAL A 49 -4.67 -8.81 26.74
N ARG A 50 -5.95 -8.43 26.78
CA ARG A 50 -7.07 -9.22 26.23
C ARG A 50 -6.90 -9.49 24.74
N GLY A 51 -6.55 -8.46 23.96
CA GLY A 51 -6.28 -8.60 22.53
C GLY A 51 -5.07 -9.49 22.23
N ILE A 52 -4.01 -9.38 23.03
CA ILE A 52 -2.80 -10.22 22.93
C ILE A 52 -3.13 -11.68 23.26
N LYS A 53 -3.81 -11.93 24.38
CA LYS A 53 -4.21 -13.28 24.81
C LYS A 53 -5.06 -13.98 23.75
N ARG A 54 -6.05 -13.29 23.17
CA ARG A 54 -6.89 -13.85 22.10
C ARG A 54 -6.05 -14.32 20.91
N LYS A 55 -5.15 -13.45 20.42
CA LYS A 55 -4.26 -13.79 19.30
C LYS A 55 -3.27 -14.91 19.63
N TYR A 56 -2.79 -14.94 20.88
CA TYR A 56 -1.90 -16.00 21.35
C TYR A 56 -2.63 -17.35 21.37
N SER A 57 -3.87 -17.41 21.86
CA SER A 57 -4.69 -18.62 21.84
C SER A 57 -5.03 -19.08 20.42
N GLU A 58 -5.35 -18.16 19.51
CA GLU A 58 -5.54 -18.47 18.08
C GLU A 58 -4.27 -19.10 17.47
N ALA A 59 -3.09 -18.52 17.76
CA ALA A 59 -1.82 -19.06 17.28
C ALA A 59 -1.51 -20.45 17.85
N LEU A 60 -1.84 -20.70 19.13
CA LEU A 60 -1.71 -22.03 19.75
C LEU A 60 -2.61 -23.08 19.08
N LEU A 61 -3.84 -22.72 18.71
CA LEU A 61 -4.76 -23.63 18.02
C LEU A 61 -4.26 -23.97 16.60
N GLN A 62 -3.70 -22.98 15.90
CA GLN A 62 -3.09 -23.18 14.59
C GLN A 62 -1.87 -24.09 14.66
N SER A 63 -1.01 -23.94 15.68
CA SER A 63 0.17 -24.79 15.85
C SER A 63 -0.17 -26.21 16.32
N ALA A 64 -1.18 -26.36 17.18
CA ALA A 64 -1.61 -27.68 17.68
C ALA A 64 -2.26 -28.55 16.59
N SER A 65 -2.79 -27.95 15.53
CA SER A 65 -3.38 -28.68 14.39
C SER A 65 -2.32 -29.35 13.50
N GLY A 66 -1.03 -28.99 13.64
CA GLY A 66 0.07 -29.54 12.83
C GLY A 66 1.05 -30.45 13.58
N ASN A 67 1.14 -30.38 14.92
CA ASN A 67 2.01 -31.25 15.70
C ASN A 67 1.50 -31.40 17.15
N LYS A 68 1.50 -32.63 17.66
CA LYS A 68 0.89 -33.04 18.94
C LYS A 68 1.80 -32.85 20.17
N GLU A 69 2.79 -31.97 20.07
CA GLU A 69 3.75 -31.68 21.15
C GLU A 69 3.74 -30.19 21.48
N TYR A 70 3.63 -29.90 22.78
CA TYR A 70 3.77 -28.62 23.49
C TYR A 70 4.18 -27.41 22.63
N SER A 71 3.26 -26.92 21.80
CA SER A 71 3.54 -25.78 20.93
C SER A 71 3.54 -24.51 21.78
N THR A 72 4.74 -23.98 22.08
CA THR A 72 4.90 -22.66 22.69
C THR A 72 5.09 -21.64 21.60
N VAL A 73 4.22 -20.63 21.53
CA VAL A 73 4.36 -19.53 20.56
C VAL A 73 5.46 -18.59 21.06
N THR A 74 6.61 -18.55 20.37
CA THR A 74 7.79 -17.74 20.75
C THR A 74 7.71 -16.29 20.26
N SER A 75 6.93 -16.01 19.21
CA SER A 75 6.77 -14.68 18.63
C SER A 75 5.33 -14.46 18.18
N LEU A 76 4.76 -13.29 18.51
CA LEU A 76 3.39 -12.91 18.15
C LEU A 76 3.38 -11.60 17.34
N PRO A 77 3.52 -11.67 16.01
CA PRO A 77 3.60 -10.49 15.17
C PRO A 77 2.36 -9.60 15.28
N LYS A 78 2.55 -8.31 15.04
CA LYS A 78 1.42 -7.39 14.82
C LYS A 78 0.79 -7.70 13.45
N GLY A 79 -0.52 -7.56 13.37
CA GLY A 79 -1.18 -7.61 12.06
C GLY A 79 -0.77 -6.41 11.20
N LYS A 80 -0.85 -6.55 9.87
CA LYS A 80 -0.69 -5.42 8.93
C LYS A 80 -1.62 -4.28 9.40
N GLN A 81 -1.04 -3.12 9.71
CA GLN A 81 -1.79 -1.96 10.18
C GLN A 81 -2.14 -1.05 9.01
N GLY A 82 -3.32 -0.43 9.06
CA GLY A 82 -3.78 0.52 8.05
C GLY A 82 -4.90 -0.03 7.17
N ARG A 83 -5.41 0.85 6.30
CA ARG A 83 -6.41 0.49 5.30
C ARG A 83 -5.74 -0.30 4.17
N PRO A 84 -6.34 -1.40 3.70
CA PRO A 84 -5.86 -2.11 2.51
C PRO A 84 -5.74 -1.19 1.29
N PHE A 85 -4.86 -1.54 0.34
CA PHE A 85 -4.76 -0.83 -0.92
C PHE A 85 -6.05 -0.95 -1.72
N VAL A 86 -6.45 0.14 -2.40
CA VAL A 86 -7.67 0.18 -3.21
C VAL A 86 -7.62 -0.87 -4.33
N LEU A 87 -6.46 -1.05 -4.94
CA LEU A 87 -6.24 -2.04 -5.99
C LEU A 87 -5.94 -3.46 -5.47
N GLY A 88 -5.82 -3.67 -4.15
CA GLY A 88 -5.20 -4.89 -3.63
C GLY A 88 -3.67 -4.87 -3.74
N GLU A 89 -3.00 -5.89 -3.19
CA GLU A 89 -1.53 -5.91 -3.06
C GLU A 89 -0.85 -6.07 -4.44
N ASP A 90 -1.29 -7.04 -5.25
CA ASP A 90 -0.65 -7.37 -6.52
C ASP A 90 -0.75 -6.26 -7.58
N MET A 91 -1.97 -5.75 -7.82
CA MET A 91 -2.19 -4.66 -8.78
C MET A 91 -1.57 -3.34 -8.31
N ASP A 92 -1.48 -3.07 -7.01
CA ASP A 92 -0.78 -1.89 -6.50
C ASP A 92 0.73 -1.99 -6.71
N HIS A 93 1.31 -3.18 -6.58
CA HIS A 93 2.71 -3.43 -6.92
C HIS A 93 2.99 -3.24 -8.42
N GLU A 94 2.18 -3.85 -9.29
CA GLU A 94 2.29 -3.66 -10.75
C GLU A 94 2.19 -2.18 -11.14
N MET A 95 1.24 -1.47 -10.54
CA MET A 95 1.08 -0.03 -10.76
C MET A 95 2.31 0.76 -10.32
N GLN A 96 2.88 0.45 -9.15
CA GLN A 96 4.09 1.12 -8.69
C GLN A 96 5.28 0.86 -9.61
N ASP A 97 5.44 -0.37 -10.10
CA ASP A 97 6.51 -0.72 -11.03
C ASP A 97 6.36 0.00 -12.38
N PHE A 98 5.13 0.10 -12.88
CA PHE A 98 4.83 0.92 -14.06
C PHE A 98 5.22 2.39 -13.86
N ILE A 99 4.83 3.01 -12.74
CA ILE A 99 5.17 4.41 -12.46
C ILE A 99 6.70 4.59 -12.32
N ARG A 100 7.44 3.63 -11.70
CA ARG A 100 8.91 3.67 -11.63
C ARG A 100 9.53 3.65 -13.02
N ALA A 101 9.14 2.68 -13.86
CA ALA A 101 9.65 2.55 -15.22
C ALA A 101 9.39 3.82 -16.06
N GLN A 102 8.19 4.39 -15.96
CA GLN A 102 7.88 5.65 -16.66
C GLN A 102 8.75 6.81 -16.15
N ARG A 103 9.03 6.85 -14.86
CA ARG A 103 9.88 7.88 -14.27
C ARG A 103 11.34 7.74 -14.69
N ASP A 104 11.85 6.53 -14.79
CA ASP A 104 13.21 6.25 -15.26
C ASP A 104 13.38 6.66 -16.73
N ASN A 105 12.30 6.60 -17.53
CA ASN A 105 12.23 7.12 -18.89
C ASN A 105 12.03 8.66 -18.96
N GLY A 106 12.02 9.36 -17.83
CA GLY A 106 11.87 10.82 -17.77
C GLY A 106 10.44 11.34 -17.90
N ALA A 107 9.42 10.48 -17.86
CA ALA A 107 8.03 10.91 -17.97
C ALA A 107 7.54 11.64 -16.70
N VAL A 108 6.72 12.67 -16.89
CA VAL A 108 6.11 13.43 -15.80
C VAL A 108 4.89 12.69 -15.26
N MET A 109 4.98 12.21 -14.01
CA MET A 109 3.88 11.52 -13.34
C MET A 109 2.94 12.53 -12.67
N THR A 110 1.77 12.74 -13.28
CA THR A 110 0.71 13.57 -12.70
C THR A 110 -0.40 12.70 -12.11
N ARG A 111 -1.27 13.28 -11.26
CA ARG A 111 -2.42 12.57 -10.69
C ARG A 111 -3.32 11.96 -11.77
N SER A 112 -3.56 12.68 -12.87
CA SER A 112 -4.36 12.17 -14.00
C SER A 112 -3.67 11.02 -14.72
N THR A 113 -2.34 11.09 -14.93
CA THR A 113 -1.58 9.98 -15.53
C THR A 113 -1.65 8.73 -14.65
N VAL A 114 -1.59 8.89 -13.32
CA VAL A 114 -1.71 7.80 -12.36
C VAL A 114 -3.13 7.20 -12.35
N ILE A 115 -4.17 8.03 -12.48
CA ILE A 115 -5.55 7.52 -12.63
C ILE A 115 -5.69 6.68 -13.89
N ALA A 116 -5.33 7.24 -15.05
CA ALA A 116 -5.45 6.54 -16.33
C ALA A 116 -4.63 5.24 -16.37
N SER A 117 -3.42 5.25 -15.80
CA SER A 117 -2.59 4.04 -15.75
C SER A 117 -3.17 3.00 -14.78
N GLY A 118 -3.75 3.44 -13.66
CA GLY A 118 -4.45 2.55 -12.74
C GLY A 118 -5.69 1.90 -13.37
N GLU A 119 -6.48 2.67 -14.11
CA GLU A 119 -7.60 2.14 -14.89
C GLU A 119 -7.11 1.09 -15.88
N GLY A 120 -6.01 1.36 -16.60
CA GLY A 120 -5.38 0.40 -17.50
C GLY A 120 -4.95 -0.91 -16.82
N VAL A 121 -4.35 -0.83 -15.63
CA VAL A 121 -3.99 -2.02 -14.83
C VAL A 121 -5.25 -2.80 -14.46
N VAL A 122 -6.29 -2.14 -13.95
CA VAL A 122 -7.54 -2.82 -13.56
C VAL A 122 -8.23 -3.44 -14.78
N MET A 123 -8.27 -2.75 -15.91
CA MET A 123 -8.83 -3.26 -17.17
C MET A 123 -8.10 -4.52 -17.65
N ARG A 124 -6.77 -4.59 -17.50
CA ARG A 124 -5.96 -5.76 -17.86
C ARG A 124 -6.32 -6.99 -17.02
N HIS A 125 -6.59 -6.80 -15.73
CA HIS A 125 -6.95 -7.89 -14.82
C HIS A 125 -8.43 -8.26 -14.93
N ASN A 126 -9.32 -7.31 -14.65
CA ASN A 126 -10.76 -7.45 -14.80
C ASN A 126 -11.44 -6.08 -14.81
N LYS A 127 -11.91 -5.67 -15.98
CA LYS A 127 -12.63 -4.40 -16.17
C LYS A 127 -13.86 -4.23 -15.26
N PHE A 128 -14.54 -5.30 -14.87
CA PHE A 128 -15.75 -5.23 -14.05
C PHE A 128 -15.51 -4.76 -12.61
N TYR A 129 -14.25 -4.57 -12.18
CA TYR A 129 -13.97 -3.90 -10.92
C TYR A 129 -14.22 -2.40 -10.96
N LEU A 130 -14.04 -1.75 -12.12
CA LEU A 130 -14.22 -0.31 -12.27
C LEU A 130 -15.70 0.08 -12.29
N LYS A 131 -16.02 1.21 -11.67
CA LYS A 131 -17.38 1.75 -11.58
C LYS A 131 -18.03 1.98 -12.94
N GLU A 132 -17.26 2.37 -13.95
CA GLU A 132 -17.71 2.55 -15.34
C GLU A 132 -18.23 1.27 -16.00
N PHE A 133 -17.80 0.09 -15.53
CA PHE A 133 -18.28 -1.21 -16.00
C PHE A 133 -19.21 -1.89 -14.99
N GLY A 134 -19.80 -1.14 -14.05
CA GLY A 134 -20.73 -1.65 -13.04
C GLY A 134 -20.05 -2.18 -11.76
N GLY A 135 -18.75 -1.97 -11.60
CA GLY A 135 -18.00 -2.32 -10.40
C GLY A 135 -18.14 -1.32 -9.25
N GLN A 136 -17.40 -1.57 -8.17
CA GLN A 136 -17.38 -0.70 -6.98
C GLN A 136 -16.14 0.19 -6.90
N MET A 137 -15.11 -0.06 -7.71
CA MET A 137 -13.83 0.63 -7.63
C MET A 137 -13.88 1.96 -8.37
N ASP A 138 -13.54 3.03 -7.65
CA ASP A 138 -13.46 4.40 -8.17
C ASP A 138 -12.06 4.97 -7.88
N LEU A 139 -11.27 5.15 -8.94
CA LEU A 139 -9.88 5.62 -8.85
C LEU A 139 -9.84 7.14 -8.74
N THR A 140 -10.05 7.61 -7.51
CA THR A 140 -10.12 9.05 -7.22
C THR A 140 -8.76 9.75 -7.22
N LYS A 141 -8.77 11.09 -7.29
CA LYS A 141 -7.57 11.94 -7.13
C LYS A 141 -6.80 11.66 -5.83
N HIS A 142 -7.51 11.40 -4.73
CA HIS A 142 -6.88 11.10 -3.43
C HIS A 142 -6.16 9.74 -3.43
N TRP A 143 -6.70 8.77 -4.18
CA TRP A 143 -6.03 7.48 -4.36
C TRP A 143 -4.71 7.65 -5.13
N ALA A 144 -4.73 8.42 -6.21
CA ALA A 144 -3.52 8.72 -6.99
C ALA A 144 -2.46 9.47 -6.15
N GLU A 145 -2.88 10.44 -5.33
CA GLU A 145 -2.00 11.12 -4.37
C GLU A 145 -1.41 10.15 -3.34
N SER A 146 -2.22 9.23 -2.83
CA SER A 146 -1.76 8.22 -1.88
C SER A 146 -0.64 7.36 -2.49
N ILE A 147 -0.79 6.90 -3.73
CA ILE A 147 0.25 6.14 -4.43
C ILE A 147 1.54 6.97 -4.54
N LEU A 148 1.44 8.19 -5.09
CA LEU A 148 2.61 9.05 -5.27
C LEU A 148 3.31 9.34 -3.94
N HIS A 149 2.55 9.59 -2.88
CA HIS A 149 3.10 9.82 -1.54
C HIS A 149 3.81 8.58 -0.98
N ARG A 150 3.23 7.37 -1.13
CA ARG A 150 3.87 6.10 -0.71
C ARG A 150 5.16 5.84 -1.48
N MET A 151 5.23 6.24 -2.75
CA MET A 151 6.42 6.16 -3.58
C MET A 151 7.44 7.29 -3.32
N LYS A 152 7.12 8.23 -2.42
CA LYS A 152 7.91 9.45 -2.14
C LYS A 152 8.10 10.35 -3.37
N PHE A 153 7.09 10.39 -4.24
CA PHE A 153 7.09 11.21 -5.44
C PHE A 153 6.44 12.55 -5.10
N VAL A 154 7.20 13.63 -5.24
CA VAL A 154 6.75 15.01 -4.95
C VAL A 154 6.27 15.64 -6.26
N LYS A 155 5.30 16.56 -6.17
CA LYS A 155 4.90 17.40 -7.31
C LYS A 155 6.14 18.11 -7.86
N GLN A 156 6.63 17.69 -9.02
CA GLN A 156 7.67 18.43 -9.71
C GLN A 156 7.04 19.69 -10.32
N ARG A 157 7.67 20.86 -10.09
CA ARG A 157 7.59 21.95 -11.07
C ARG A 157 8.10 21.32 -12.37
N GLY A 158 7.29 21.32 -13.43
CA GLY A 158 7.73 20.82 -14.72
C GLY A 158 9.10 21.40 -15.02
N LEU A 159 10.10 20.55 -15.23
CA LEU A 159 11.39 21.04 -15.68
C LEU A 159 11.13 21.60 -17.08
N THR A 160 11.06 22.91 -17.20
CA THR A 160 11.15 23.66 -18.45
C THR A 160 12.56 23.53 -19.05
N LYS A 161 13.20 22.39 -18.88
CA LYS A 161 14.38 22.00 -19.66
C LYS A 161 13.87 21.01 -20.69
N VAL A 162 13.15 21.55 -21.67
CA VAL A 162 13.22 21.00 -23.01
C VAL A 162 14.70 21.10 -23.34
N HIS A 163 15.44 19.98 -23.25
CA HIS A 163 16.65 19.88 -24.05
C HIS A 163 16.14 19.97 -25.48
N VAL A 164 16.21 21.17 -26.05
CA VAL A 164 15.98 21.36 -27.48
C VAL A 164 17.07 20.53 -28.14
N LEU A 165 16.72 19.29 -28.48
CA LEU A 165 17.48 18.39 -29.32
C LEU A 165 17.45 19.00 -30.73
N GLY A 166 17.98 20.20 -30.92
CA GLY A 166 17.82 20.96 -32.17
C GLY A 166 18.22 20.14 -33.38
N ASP A 167 19.36 19.43 -33.28
CA ASP A 167 19.87 18.59 -34.35
C ASP A 167 19.44 17.12 -34.25
N ALA A 168 19.32 16.59 -33.03
CA ALA A 168 19.00 15.18 -32.83
C ALA A 168 17.50 14.89 -33.02
N PHE A 169 16.59 15.85 -32.78
CA PHE A 169 15.16 15.67 -33.05
C PHE A 169 14.91 15.56 -34.55
N GLU A 170 15.50 16.44 -35.37
CA GLU A 170 15.34 16.38 -36.82
C GLU A 170 15.98 15.12 -37.43
N HIS A 171 17.04 14.59 -36.81
CA HIS A 171 17.60 13.30 -37.18
C HIS A 171 16.64 12.13 -36.83
N ILE A 172 16.13 12.10 -35.60
CA ILE A 172 15.18 11.08 -35.13
C ILE A 172 13.88 11.12 -35.96
N LYS A 173 13.35 12.31 -36.23
CA LYS A 173 12.16 12.53 -37.05
C LYS A 173 12.36 12.04 -38.48
N ARG A 174 13.51 12.35 -39.10
CA ARG A 174 13.83 11.85 -40.45
C ARG A 174 13.92 10.33 -40.48
N ASN A 175 14.60 9.70 -39.51
CA ASN A 175 14.70 8.25 -39.43
C ASN A 175 13.33 7.59 -39.22
N PHE A 176 12.49 8.16 -38.36
CA PHE A 176 11.12 7.67 -38.14
C PHE A 176 10.27 7.75 -39.42
N LEU A 177 10.29 8.88 -40.13
CA LEU A 177 9.56 9.05 -41.39
C LEU A 177 10.09 8.16 -42.50
N ALA A 178 11.41 7.93 -42.55
CA ALA A 178 12.03 7.01 -43.50
C ALA A 178 11.57 5.57 -43.23
N ASN A 179 11.56 5.13 -41.96
CA ASN A 179 11.08 3.79 -41.58
C ASN A 179 9.60 3.59 -41.95
N ILE A 180 8.74 4.58 -41.73
CA ILE A 180 7.34 4.52 -42.16
C ILE A 180 7.25 4.36 -43.67
N LYS A 181 7.98 5.18 -44.45
CA LYS A 181 7.98 5.07 -45.91
C LYS A 181 8.46 3.69 -46.38
N THR A 182 9.52 3.16 -45.78
CA THR A 182 10.03 1.82 -46.10
C THR A 182 8.97 0.75 -45.81
N MET A 183 8.29 0.81 -44.66
CA MET A 183 7.21 -0.14 -44.35
C MET A 183 6.03 -0.02 -45.32
N VAL A 184 5.62 1.20 -45.67
CA VAL A 184 4.53 1.44 -46.63
C VAL A 184 4.84 0.83 -48.01
N VAL A 185 6.09 0.91 -48.46
CA VAL A 185 6.56 0.31 -49.71
C VAL A 185 6.67 -1.21 -49.60
N MET A 186 7.18 -1.73 -48.48
CA MET A 186 7.29 -3.18 -48.25
C MET A 186 5.94 -3.89 -48.17
N GLU A 187 4.94 -3.21 -47.59
CA GLU A 187 3.59 -3.74 -47.38
C GLU A 187 2.62 -3.37 -48.52
N ASP A 188 3.14 -2.81 -49.63
CA ASP A 188 2.42 -2.44 -50.85
C ASP A 188 1.10 -1.67 -50.58
N ILE A 189 1.12 -0.79 -49.58
CA ILE A 189 -0.06 -0.04 -49.14
C ILE A 189 -0.39 1.01 -50.22
N PRO A 190 -1.58 0.96 -50.85
CA PRO A 190 -1.94 1.89 -51.91
C PRO A 190 -1.90 3.33 -51.40
N SER A 191 -1.21 4.21 -52.11
CA SER A 191 -1.26 5.65 -51.85
C SER A 191 -2.65 6.17 -52.22
N GLN A 192 -3.39 6.71 -51.24
CA GLN A 192 -4.59 7.51 -51.51
C GLN A 192 -4.27 8.81 -52.24
#